data_AF-A0A9P0M9J3-F1
#
_entry.id   AF-A0A9P0M9J3-F1
#
_cell.length_a   1.000
_cell.length_b   1.000
_cell.length_c   1.000
_cell.angle_alpha   90.00
_cell.angle_beta   90.00
_cell.angle_gamma   90.00
#
_symmetry.space_group_name_H-M   'P 1'
#
loop_
_entity.id
_entity.type
_entity.pdbx_description
1 polymer ?
#
loop_
_entity_poly.entity_id
_entity_poly.type
_entity_poly.pdbx_seq_one_letter_code
_entity_poly.pdbx_strand_id
1 'polypeptide(L)' 'MENKQGEASKKARIELSSLPTRQYLDQTVVPALLTGLNMIARERPADPLAALGNYLLKTANDKAASTSHATTTD' A
#
# COMPACT_ATOMS: atom_id res chain seq x y z
N MET A 1 -6.60 39.96 -18.98
CA MET A 1 -6.74 38.56 -19.41
C MET A 1 -5.53 37.83 -18.80
N GLU A 2 -5.75 37.14 -17.69
CA GLU A 2 -5.95 35.68 -17.66
C GLU A 2 -4.60 34.96 -17.44
N ASN A 3 -4.41 34.37 -16.26
CA ASN A 3 -4.24 32.92 -16.08
C ASN A 3 -3.95 32.64 -14.59
N LYS A 4 -4.93 32.13 -13.84
CA LYS A 4 -5.42 30.73 -13.75
C LYS A 4 -4.55 29.84 -12.86
N GLN A 5 -5.10 29.62 -11.67
CA GLN A 5 -5.33 28.31 -11.03
C GLN A 5 -4.21 27.26 -11.14
N GLY A 6 -3.55 27.00 -10.02
CA GLY A 6 -2.71 25.81 -9.82
C GLY A 6 -2.41 25.42 -8.37
N GLU A 7 -3.08 25.99 -7.37
CA GLU A 7 -2.66 25.88 -5.96
C GLU A 7 -3.50 24.94 -5.07
N ALA A 8 -4.40 24.13 -5.65
CA ALA A 8 -5.33 23.32 -4.83
C ALA A 8 -5.10 21.80 -4.84
N SER A 9 -4.08 21.26 -5.53
CA SER A 9 -3.83 19.80 -5.60
C SER A 9 -2.64 19.30 -4.77
N LYS A 10 -1.98 20.17 -3.98
CA LYS A 10 -0.84 19.78 -3.13
C LYS A 10 -1.18 19.58 -1.65
N LYS A 11 -2.45 19.54 -1.27
CA LYS A 11 -2.82 19.21 0.12
C LYS A 11 -2.75 17.70 0.31
N ALA A 12 -1.65 17.27 0.94
CA ALA A 12 -1.49 15.99 1.62
C ALA A 12 -1.27 14.74 0.75
N ARG A 13 -0.36 14.82 -0.23
CA ARG A 13 0.56 13.67 -0.39
C ARG A 13 1.49 13.74 0.82
N ILE A 14 1.04 13.23 1.97
CA ILE A 14 1.89 13.08 3.14
C ILE A 14 3.15 12.40 2.63
N GLU A 15 4.29 13.09 2.72
CA GLU A 15 5.56 12.48 2.38
C GLU A 15 5.77 11.33 3.36
N LEU A 16 5.63 10.10 2.86
CA LEU A 16 5.80 8.90 3.68
C LEU A 16 7.17 8.92 4.40
N SER A 17 8.16 9.57 3.79
CA SER A 17 9.50 9.84 4.32
C SER A 17 9.54 10.73 5.57
N SER A 18 8.56 11.61 5.79
CA SER A 18 8.51 12.49 6.96
C SER A 18 7.65 11.94 8.10
N LEU A 19 7.05 10.76 7.92
CA LEU A 19 6.17 10.18 8.93
C LEU A 19 6.98 9.61 10.10
N PRO A 20 6.44 9.71 11.34
CA PRO A 20 6.95 8.91 12.45
C PRO A 20 6.97 7.43 12.08
N THR A 21 8.00 6.70 12.53
CA THR A 21 8.27 5.31 12.14
C THR A 21 7.03 4.42 12.22
N ARG A 22 6.26 4.50 13.31
CA ARG A 22 5.05 3.69 13.50
C ARG A 22 4.02 3.97 12.41
N GLN A 23 3.77 5.24 12.11
CA GLN A 23 2.79 5.64 11.11
C GLN A 23 3.22 5.25 9.69
N TYR A 24 4.52 5.35 9.39
CA TYR A 24 5.06 4.83 8.14
C TYR A 24 4.80 3.32 8.00
N LEU A 25 5.12 2.53 9.02
CA LEU A 25 4.90 1.08 9.01
C LEU A 25 3.41 0.74 8.91
N ASP A 26 2.56 1.41 9.69
CA ASP A 26 1.11 1.23 9.70
C ASP A 26 0.47 1.51 8.32
N GLN A 27 0.99 2.47 7.57
CA GLN A 27 0.47 2.84 6.25
C GLN A 27 1.07 2.04 5.08
N THR A 28 2.27 1.48 5.24
CA THR A 28 3.00 0.82 4.14
C THR A 28 2.90 -0.70 4.20
N VAL A 29 3.30 -1.31 5.31
CA VAL A 29 3.59 -2.76 5.36
C VAL A 29 2.72 -3.53 6.35
N VAL A 30 2.27 -2.91 7.44
CA VAL A 30 1.55 -3.61 8.53
C VAL A 30 0.27 -4.30 8.04
N PRO A 31 -0.60 -3.70 7.20
CA PRO A 31 -1.83 -4.37 6.76
C PRO A 31 -1.55 -5.67 5.99
N ALA A 32 -0.55 -5.66 5.11
CA ALA A 32 -0.14 -6.84 4.35
C ALA A 32 0.50 -7.88 5.28
N LEU A 33 1.37 -7.46 6.20
CA LEU A 33 2.00 -8.37 7.17
C LEU A 33 0.97 -9.04 8.08
N LEU A 34 -0.01 -8.31 8.63
CA LEU A 34 -1.05 -8.90 9.46
C LEU A 34 -1.88 -9.95 8.70
N THR A 35 -2.19 -9.67 7.44
CA THR A 35 -2.95 -10.60 6.60
C THR A 35 -2.12 -11.86 6.28
N GLY A 36 -0.86 -11.69 5.89
CA GLY A 36 0.06 -12.80 5.61
C GLY A 36 0.35 -13.65 6.86
N LEU A 37 0.51 -13.02 8.03
CA LEU A 37 0.70 -13.74 9.30
C LEU A 37 -0.55 -14.54 9.70
N ASN A 38 -1.75 -14.00 9.48
CA ASN A 38 -2.99 -14.75 9.70
C ASN A 38 -3.10 -15.97 8.76
N MET A 39 -2.70 -15.83 7.49
CA MET A 39 -2.65 -16.96 6.55
C MET A 39 -1.71 -18.06 7.07
N ILE A 40 -0.50 -17.71 7.49
CA ILE A 40 0.47 -18.68 8.05
C ILE A 40 -0.07 -19.36 9.30
N ALA A 41 -0.71 -18.60 10.20
CA ALA A 41 -1.27 -19.14 11.44
C ALA A 41 -2.34 -20.22 11.17
N ARG A 42 -3.11 -20.05 10.09
CA ARG A 42 -4.19 -20.97 9.69
C ARG A 42 -3.68 -22.16 8.89
N GLU A 43 -2.83 -21.93 7.89
CA GLU A 43 -2.40 -22.95 6.94
C GLU A 43 -1.18 -23.75 7.40
N ARG A 44 -0.36 -23.16 8.28
CA ARG A 44 0.89 -23.74 8.79
C ARG A 44 1.72 -24.43 7.70
N PRO A 45 2.09 -23.72 6.64
CA PRO A 45 2.87 -24.28 5.54
C PRO A 45 4.23 -24.80 6.02
N ALA A 46 4.80 -25.75 5.28
CA ALA A 46 6.10 -26.36 5.61
C ALA A 46 7.25 -25.34 5.68
N ASP A 47 7.19 -24.29 4.84
CA ASP A 47 8.10 -23.14 4.90
C ASP A 47 7.30 -21.83 5.05
N PRO A 48 7.09 -21.36 6.30
CA PRO A 48 6.29 -20.17 6.56
C PRO A 48 6.95 -18.88 6.07
N LEU A 49 8.30 -18.80 6.02
CA LEU A 49 8.97 -17.61 5.52
C LEU A 49 8.83 -17.49 4.01
N ALA A 50 9.05 -18.58 3.27
CA ALA A 50 8.86 -18.57 1.81
C ALA A 50 7.41 -18.26 1.43
N ALA A 51 6.44 -18.85 2.15
CA ALA A 51 5.02 -18.56 1.94
C ALA A 51 4.69 -17.08 2.19
N LEU A 52 5.21 -16.48 3.26
CA LEU A 52 5.03 -15.05 3.55
C LEU A 52 5.63 -14.16 2.46
N GLY A 53 6.87 -14.45 2.05
CA GLY A 53 7.55 -13.68 1.00
C GLY A 53 6.76 -13.67 -0.30
N ASN A 54 6.30 -14.85 -0.73
CA ASN A 54 5.47 -15.00 -1.93
C ASN A 54 4.14 -14.22 -1.81
N TYR A 55 3.49 -14.31 -0.64
CA TYR A 55 2.26 -13.56 -0.37
C TYR A 55 2.47 -12.04 -0.48
N LEU A 56 3.55 -11.52 0.09
CA LEU A 56 3.87 -10.09 0.06
C LEU A 56 4.15 -9.60 -1.36
N LEU A 57 4.91 -10.37 -2.16
CA LEU A 57 5.19 -10.04 -3.56
C LEU A 57 3.90 -9.99 -4.40
N LYS A 58 3.02 -10.97 -4.24
CA LYS A 58 1.73 -10.99 -4.92
C LYS A 58 0.87 -9.80 -4.51
N THR A 59 0.79 -9.49 -3.22
CA THR A 59 0.01 -8.37 -2.70
C THR A 59 0.52 -7.02 -3.21
N ALA A 60 1.84 -6.85 -3.33
CA ALA A 60 2.44 -5.65 -3.91
C ALA A 60 2.05 -5.46 -5.40
N ASN A 61 2.05 -6.55 -6.17
CA ASN A 61 1.63 -6.53 -7.57
C ASN A 61 0.14 -6.24 -7.74
N ASP A 62 -0.70 -6.84 -6.89
CA ASP A 62 -2.16 -6.62 -6.90
C ASP A 62 -2.51 -5.16 -6.51
N LYS A 63 -1.79 -4.57 -5.55
CA LYS A 63 -1.95 -3.14 -5.21
C LYS A 63 -1.62 -2.23 -6.38
N ALA A 64 -0.53 -2.50 -7.11
CA ALA A 64 -0.15 -1.71 -8.29
C ALA A 64 -1.22 -1.75 -9.39
N ALA A 65 -1.87 -2.89 -9.59
CA ALA A 65 -2.97 -3.01 -10.55
C ALA A 65 -4.21 -2.18 -10.15
N SER A 66 -4.53 -2.13 -8.84
CA SER A 66 -5.72 -1.41 -8.33
C SER A 66 -5.61 0.12 -8.36
N THR A 67 -4.40 0.69 -8.39
CA THR A 67 -4.20 2.16 -8.47
C THR A 67 -4.47 2.74 -9.87
N SER A 68 -4.83 1.91 -10.83
CA SER A 68 -5.06 2.31 -12.24
C SER A 68 -6.52 2.65 -12.58
N HIS A 69 -7.47 2.52 -11.64
CA HIS A 69 -8.90 2.45 -11.96
C HIS A 69 -9.80 3.50 -11.29
N ALA A 70 -9.36 4.77 -11.24
CA ALA A 70 -10.19 5.88 -10.76
C ALA A 70 -9.97 7.19 -11.55
N THR A 71 -10.13 7.14 -12.87
CA THR A 71 -10.38 8.34 -13.71
C THR A 71 -11.17 7.92 -14.95
N THR A 72 -12.49 7.78 -14.82
CA THR A 72 -13.42 7.88 -15.96
C THR A 72 -14.53 8.83 -15.53
N THR A 73 -14.44 10.04 -16.06
CA THR A 73 -15.43 11.11 -16.08
C THR A 73 -16.55 10.75 -17.05
N ASP A 74 -17.80 10.84 -16.60
CA ASP A 74 -18.89 11.57 -17.28
C ASP A 74 -19.89 12.04 -16.21
#